data_AF-A0A4Z1NSJ7-F1
#
_entry.id   AF-A0A4Z1NSJ7-F1
#
_cell.length_a   1.000
_cell.length_b   1.000
_cell.length_c   1.000
_cell.angle_alpha   90.00
_cell.angle_beta   90.00
_cell.angle_gamma   90.00
#
_symmetry.space_group_name_H-M   'P 1'
#
loop_
_entity.id
_entity.type
_entity.pdbx_description
1 polymer ?
#
loop_
_entity_poly.entity_id
_entity_poly.type
_entity_poly.pdbx_seq_one_letter_code
_entity_poly.pdbx_strand_id
1 'polypeptide(L)'
;MYSLISLAATLLGLSTGIIAAPASTFNFSTNLKGFSQPVLSYSAGGKAVCISGNVAVKASASNTKLNLSNPGNQYTATEAFVEYFQTNSTLPSSVNIGTTTVSGTYNINSKLCYPKSNSTASTIQFLIHGINFDKLYWDISGLSYLDAAAAAGHATFSFDRLGTGASDHPDPIQVVQSALQVEIAHQLIQSLRSGAVGGVSWQNIVGVGHSYGSIQSVGLAAQYPKDLDAIILQGFTLDGSSVPATIAAFNPTIASQNDPTRFGFLPSGYQVVNSAVGDQTAFYRYPNFLPSTFNYLDSKKQTFTLGDFLTLTGPVTAAASFTGPVQIVNGENDFIFCASNCGYPSDLGAAVLPALFPAAAAGSRSYLVPGTGHGINAHTTAPKAYAQMLSFIESAGF
;
A
#
# COMPACT_ATOMS: atom_id res chain seq x y z
N MET A 1 -11.93 89.76 -13.78
CA MET A 1 -11.22 88.56 -13.30
C MET A 1 -12.06 87.97 -12.19
N TYR A 2 -13.17 87.29 -12.53
CA TYR A 2 -13.32 85.87 -12.89
C TYR A 2 -13.43 84.95 -11.66
N SER A 3 -14.69 84.67 -11.37
CA SER A 3 -15.28 83.51 -10.69
C SER A 3 -14.81 82.17 -11.29
N LEU A 4 -14.83 81.06 -10.54
CA LEU A 4 -15.12 79.67 -10.99
C LEU A 4 -15.01 78.69 -9.78
N ILE A 5 -16.12 78.14 -9.28
CA ILE A 5 -16.80 76.86 -9.61
C ILE A 5 -16.38 75.66 -8.73
N SER A 6 -17.43 75.05 -8.16
CA SER A 6 -17.58 73.74 -7.51
C SER A 6 -16.91 72.56 -8.23
N LEU A 7 -16.51 71.52 -7.47
CA LEU A 7 -16.86 70.15 -7.83
C LEU A 7 -16.82 69.21 -6.61
N ALA A 8 -17.98 68.66 -6.27
CA ALA A 8 -18.10 67.47 -5.44
C ALA A 8 -17.72 66.24 -6.27
N ALA A 9 -16.87 65.37 -5.72
CA ALA A 9 -16.54 64.08 -6.32
C ALA A 9 -17.09 62.95 -5.45
N THR A 10 -18.16 62.34 -5.94
CA THR A 10 -18.76 61.08 -5.50
C THR A 10 -17.80 59.95 -5.89
N LEU A 11 -17.24 59.22 -4.91
CA LEU A 11 -16.60 57.93 -5.19
C LEU A 11 -17.61 56.81 -4.94
N LEU A 12 -18.09 56.23 -6.05
CA LEU A 12 -18.73 54.92 -6.09
C LEU A 12 -17.66 53.84 -5.83
N GLY A 13 -17.66 53.27 -4.63
CA GLY A 13 -16.96 52.00 -4.36
C GLY A 13 -17.84 50.83 -4.79
N LEU A 14 -17.62 50.33 -6.01
CA LEU A 14 -18.18 49.06 -6.47
C LEU A 14 -17.49 47.90 -5.75
N SER A 15 -18.33 47.00 -5.26
CA SER A 15 -18.05 45.79 -4.51
C SER A 15 -17.13 44.79 -5.22
N THR A 16 -16.20 44.22 -4.47
CA THR A 16 -15.98 42.77 -4.50
C THR A 16 -15.94 42.29 -3.06
N GLY A 17 -17.13 41.94 -2.56
CA GLY A 17 -17.21 41.07 -1.39
C GLY A 17 -16.57 39.75 -1.77
N ILE A 18 -15.32 39.56 -1.36
CA ILE A 18 -14.74 38.23 -1.28
C ILE A 18 -15.59 37.52 -0.23
N ILE A 19 -16.54 36.70 -0.70
CA ILE A 19 -17.11 35.66 0.14
C ILE A 19 -15.94 34.71 0.38
N ALA A 20 -15.17 34.98 1.44
CA ALA A 20 -14.36 33.96 2.06
C ALA A 20 -15.35 32.91 2.55
N ALA A 21 -15.53 31.84 1.76
CA ALA A 21 -16.16 30.64 2.27
C ALA A 21 -15.36 30.24 3.53
N PRO A 22 -16.01 30.07 4.69
CA PRO A 22 -15.30 29.67 5.88
C PRO A 22 -14.68 28.31 5.62
N ALA A 23 -13.39 28.18 5.95
CA ALA A 23 -12.68 26.92 6.00
C ALA A 23 -13.53 25.89 6.75
N SER A 24 -13.82 24.75 6.13
CA SER A 24 -14.31 23.59 6.88
C SER A 24 -13.16 23.08 7.74
N THR A 25 -13.02 23.66 8.92
CA THR A 25 -12.11 23.22 9.97
C THR A 25 -12.34 21.74 10.22
N PHE A 26 -11.31 20.93 9.96
CA PHE A 26 -11.32 19.51 10.26
C PHE A 26 -11.65 19.30 11.74
N ASN A 27 -12.83 18.74 12.05
CA ASN A 27 -13.25 18.52 13.42
C ASN A 27 -12.92 17.08 13.84
N PHE A 28 -11.91 16.94 14.69
CA PHE A 28 -11.48 15.66 15.25
C PHE A 28 -12.59 14.95 16.06
N SER A 29 -13.65 15.65 16.48
CA SER A 29 -14.80 15.04 17.15
C SER A 29 -15.83 14.42 16.20
N THR A 30 -15.77 14.65 14.88
CA THR A 30 -16.76 14.14 13.91
C THR A 30 -16.20 13.14 12.90
N ASN A 31 -14.88 13.09 12.70
CA ASN A 31 -14.26 12.28 11.64
C ASN A 31 -13.91 10.85 12.06
N LEU A 32 -14.47 10.40 13.18
CA LEU A 32 -14.34 9.02 13.67
C LEU A 32 -15.33 8.05 13.00
N LYS A 33 -16.19 8.56 12.11
CA LYS A 33 -17.21 7.78 11.41
C LYS A 33 -16.58 6.58 10.69
N GLY A 34 -17.21 5.42 10.81
CA GLY A 34 -16.76 4.18 10.19
C GLY A 34 -15.66 3.44 10.96
N PHE A 35 -15.03 4.07 11.96
CA PHE A 35 -14.07 3.40 12.84
C PHE A 35 -14.76 2.85 14.10
N SER A 36 -14.45 1.61 14.43
CA SER A 36 -14.70 1.03 15.75
C SER A 36 -13.45 1.16 16.62
N GLN A 37 -13.67 1.52 17.89
CA GLN A 37 -12.60 1.80 18.87
C GLN A 37 -11.55 2.80 18.35
N PRO A 38 -11.97 3.98 17.86
CA PRO A 38 -11.03 4.94 17.28
C PRO A 38 -10.04 5.47 18.32
N VAL A 39 -8.76 5.49 17.96
CA VAL A 39 -7.67 6.08 18.72
C VAL A 39 -7.10 7.26 17.95
N LEU A 40 -7.06 8.41 18.60
CA LEU A 40 -6.36 9.59 18.08
C LEU A 40 -4.86 9.46 18.39
N SER A 41 -4.05 9.70 17.36
CA SER A 41 -2.59 9.66 17.45
C SER A 41 -1.98 10.67 16.47
N TYR A 42 -0.66 10.63 16.32
CA TYR A 42 0.05 11.39 15.30
C TYR A 42 0.84 10.44 14.40
N SER A 43 1.27 10.92 13.25
CA SER A 43 2.38 10.26 12.50
C SER A 43 3.66 10.28 13.34
N ALA A 44 4.64 9.45 13.00
CA ALA A 44 5.82 9.21 13.82
C ALA A 44 6.63 10.48 14.16
N GLY A 45 6.79 11.39 13.20
CA GLY A 45 7.41 12.72 13.34
C GLY A 45 6.42 13.83 13.64
N GLY A 46 5.14 13.50 13.84
CA GLY A 46 4.12 14.41 14.33
C GLY A 46 3.65 15.46 13.33
N LYS A 47 3.82 15.27 12.01
CA LYS A 47 3.32 16.20 10.98
C LYS A 47 1.85 16.01 10.64
N ALA A 48 1.30 14.82 10.93
CA ALA A 48 -0.10 14.50 10.72
C ALA A 48 -0.81 14.17 12.04
N VAL A 49 -2.11 14.46 12.11
CA VAL A 49 -3.01 13.93 13.15
C VAL A 49 -3.77 12.75 12.56
N CYS A 50 -3.82 11.64 13.28
CA CYS A 50 -4.28 10.37 12.76
C CYS A 50 -5.40 9.77 13.62
N ILE A 51 -6.32 9.09 12.95
CA ILE A 51 -7.34 8.23 13.54
C ILE A 51 -6.97 6.79 13.18
N SER A 52 -6.84 5.94 14.18
CA SER A 52 -6.62 4.50 13.97
C SER A 52 -7.75 3.69 14.59
N GLY A 53 -8.14 2.59 13.96
CA GLY A 53 -9.19 1.70 14.46
C GLY A 53 -9.65 0.72 13.39
N ASN A 54 -10.61 -0.13 13.73
CA ASN A 54 -11.12 -1.12 12.80
C ASN A 54 -12.25 -0.55 11.94
N VAL A 55 -12.11 -0.68 10.62
CA VAL A 55 -13.18 -0.44 9.65
C VAL A 55 -13.80 -1.79 9.29
N ALA A 56 -15.11 -1.94 9.48
CA ALA A 56 -15.82 -3.15 9.09
C ALA A 56 -16.07 -3.13 7.57
N VAL A 57 -15.42 -4.03 6.83
CA VAL A 57 -15.49 -4.10 5.37
C VAL A 57 -16.28 -5.33 4.95
N LYS A 58 -17.45 -5.11 4.33
CA LYS A 58 -18.21 -6.19 3.69
C LYS A 58 -17.64 -6.43 2.29
N ALA A 59 -17.07 -7.61 2.07
CA ALA A 59 -16.42 -7.97 0.81
C ALA A 59 -16.86 -9.36 0.35
N SER A 60 -16.87 -9.57 -0.97
CA SER A 60 -17.15 -10.86 -1.58
C SER A 60 -16.31 -11.05 -2.83
N ALA A 61 -15.59 -12.15 -2.95
CA ALA A 61 -14.74 -12.44 -4.10
C ALA A 61 -14.84 -13.90 -4.54
N SER A 62 -14.48 -14.15 -5.80
CA SER A 62 -14.26 -15.50 -6.33
C SER A 62 -12.81 -15.90 -6.06
N ASN A 63 -12.55 -16.46 -4.89
CA ASN A 63 -11.24 -16.99 -4.52
C ASN A 63 -10.94 -18.30 -5.27
N THR A 64 -9.66 -18.67 -5.33
CA THR A 64 -9.23 -19.97 -5.80
C THR A 64 -9.57 -21.02 -4.74
N LYS A 65 -10.22 -22.10 -5.14
CA LYS A 65 -10.45 -23.25 -4.26
C LYS A 65 -9.16 -24.06 -4.21
N LEU A 66 -8.43 -23.95 -3.11
CA LEU A 66 -7.15 -24.61 -2.93
C LEU A 66 -7.35 -25.97 -2.24
N ASN A 67 -6.97 -27.07 -2.89
CA ASN A 67 -6.93 -28.41 -2.31
C ASN A 67 -5.68 -28.58 -1.44
N LEU A 68 -5.60 -27.77 -0.39
CA LEU A 68 -4.50 -27.74 0.57
C LEU A 68 -5.07 -27.62 1.98
N SER A 69 -4.51 -28.39 2.91
CA SER A 69 -4.83 -28.27 4.34
C SER A 69 -3.74 -27.48 5.06
N ASN A 70 -4.07 -26.95 6.23
CA ASN A 70 -3.07 -26.34 7.11
C ASN A 70 -1.94 -27.36 7.39
N PRO A 71 -0.65 -26.99 7.23
CA PRO A 71 0.46 -27.91 7.47
C PRO A 71 0.42 -28.49 8.89
N GLY A 72 0.60 -29.81 9.04
CA GLY A 72 0.58 -30.44 10.36
C GLY A 72 1.80 -30.09 11.23
N ASN A 73 2.91 -29.70 10.59
CA ASN A 73 4.15 -29.30 11.24
C ASN A 73 5.05 -28.52 10.25
N GLN A 74 6.19 -28.01 10.74
CA GLN A 74 7.12 -27.24 9.91
C GLN A 74 7.68 -28.04 8.74
N TYR A 75 7.93 -29.35 8.89
CA TYR A 75 8.44 -30.18 7.79
C TYR A 75 7.48 -30.19 6.60
N THR A 76 6.18 -30.37 6.86
CA THR A 76 5.15 -30.31 5.82
C THR A 76 4.99 -28.92 5.20
N ALA A 77 5.18 -27.85 5.99
CA ALA A 77 5.12 -26.48 5.49
C ALA A 77 6.30 -26.19 4.56
N THR A 78 7.52 -26.51 5.00
CA THR A 78 8.75 -26.35 4.22
C THR A 78 8.68 -27.15 2.92
N GLU A 79 8.23 -28.42 2.97
CA GLU A 79 8.13 -29.26 1.77
C GLU A 79 7.15 -28.66 0.74
N ALA A 80 6.05 -28.03 1.18
CA ALA A 80 5.13 -27.38 0.25
C ALA A 80 5.78 -26.25 -0.56
N PHE A 81 6.72 -25.49 0.03
CA PHE A 81 7.47 -24.46 -0.71
C PHE A 81 8.52 -25.08 -1.65
N VAL A 82 9.17 -26.16 -1.25
CA VAL A 82 10.13 -26.90 -2.09
C VAL A 82 9.41 -27.48 -3.30
N GLU A 83 8.32 -28.20 -3.09
CA GLU A 83 7.47 -28.78 -4.13
C GLU A 83 6.90 -27.69 -5.05
N TYR A 84 6.50 -26.52 -4.52
CA TYR A 84 6.01 -25.42 -5.36
C TYR A 84 7.06 -24.94 -6.38
N PHE A 85 8.32 -24.83 -5.98
CA PHE A 85 9.41 -24.35 -6.83
C PHE A 85 10.21 -25.47 -7.52
N GLN A 86 9.83 -26.73 -7.31
CA GLN A 86 10.49 -27.85 -7.97
C GLN A 86 10.42 -27.70 -9.50
N THR A 87 11.51 -28.07 -10.19
CA THR A 87 11.54 -28.15 -11.65
C THR A 87 10.43 -29.07 -12.15
N ASN A 88 9.60 -28.57 -13.07
CA ASN A 88 8.39 -29.25 -13.57
C ASN A 88 7.37 -29.56 -12.46
N SER A 89 7.29 -28.73 -11.42
CA SER A 89 6.28 -28.86 -10.37
C SER A 89 4.87 -28.87 -10.96
N THR A 90 4.06 -29.81 -10.47
CA THR A 90 2.62 -29.84 -10.70
C THR A 90 1.84 -29.27 -9.53
N LEU A 91 2.52 -28.88 -8.43
CA LEU A 91 1.84 -28.38 -7.24
C LEU A 91 0.99 -27.13 -7.54
N PRO A 92 1.48 -26.07 -8.22
CA PRO A 92 0.67 -24.87 -8.45
C PRO A 92 -0.65 -25.13 -9.18
N SER A 93 -0.66 -26.08 -10.14
CA SER A 93 -1.86 -26.44 -10.90
C SER A 93 -2.72 -27.48 -10.18
N SER A 94 -2.14 -28.46 -9.50
CA SER A 94 -2.87 -29.55 -8.83
C SER A 94 -3.59 -29.10 -7.55
N VAL A 95 -3.06 -28.10 -6.84
CA VAL A 95 -3.74 -27.52 -5.67
C VAL A 95 -4.90 -26.62 -6.08
N ASN A 96 -4.93 -26.09 -7.30
CA ASN A 96 -6.06 -25.32 -7.79
C ASN A 96 -7.15 -26.25 -8.35
N ILE A 97 -8.26 -26.39 -7.61
CA ILE A 97 -9.38 -27.25 -8.01
C ILE A 97 -10.62 -26.43 -8.45
N GLY A 98 -10.40 -25.20 -8.92
CA GLY A 98 -11.44 -24.29 -9.41
C GLY A 98 -11.58 -23.05 -8.52
N THR A 99 -12.77 -22.45 -8.52
CA THR A 99 -13.06 -21.24 -7.74
C THR A 99 -14.11 -21.50 -6.66
N THR A 100 -14.13 -20.64 -5.66
CA THR A 100 -15.15 -20.63 -4.61
C THR A 100 -15.47 -19.20 -4.20
N THR A 101 -16.77 -18.91 -4.02
CA THR A 101 -17.20 -17.60 -3.53
C THR A 101 -16.96 -17.51 -2.04
N VAL A 102 -16.17 -16.52 -1.63
CA VAL A 102 -15.94 -16.18 -0.23
C VAL A 102 -16.58 -14.82 0.02
N SER A 103 -17.38 -14.72 1.07
CA SER A 103 -18.07 -13.49 1.46
C SER A 103 -18.10 -13.35 2.97
N GLY A 104 -17.95 -12.12 3.45
CA GLY A 104 -17.92 -11.85 4.89
C GLY A 104 -17.88 -10.36 5.19
N THR A 105 -17.84 -10.06 6.49
CA THR A 105 -17.46 -8.74 7.00
C THR A 105 -16.16 -8.91 7.76
N TYR A 106 -15.15 -8.15 7.36
CA TYR A 106 -13.79 -8.23 7.90
C TYR A 106 -13.44 -6.93 8.59
N ASN A 107 -12.93 -7.00 9.82
CA ASN A 107 -12.39 -5.85 10.51
C ASN A 107 -10.99 -5.56 9.98
N ILE A 108 -10.86 -4.45 9.26
CA ILE A 108 -9.60 -3.99 8.68
C ILE A 108 -9.06 -2.83 9.51
N ASN A 109 -7.96 -3.08 10.22
CA ASN A 109 -7.33 -2.07 11.05
C ASN A 109 -6.67 -1.00 10.17
N SER A 110 -7.17 0.21 10.29
CA SER A 110 -6.84 1.31 9.38
C SER A 110 -6.33 2.52 10.15
N LYS A 111 -5.55 3.37 9.47
CA LYS A 111 -5.00 4.63 9.97
C LYS A 111 -5.21 5.72 8.91
N LEU A 112 -6.08 6.65 9.23
CA LEU A 112 -6.41 7.83 8.42
C LEU A 112 -5.73 9.05 9.03
N CYS A 113 -4.86 9.71 8.27
CA CYS A 113 -4.05 10.84 8.74
C CYS A 113 -4.30 12.10 7.91
N TYR A 114 -4.34 13.23 8.61
CA TYR A 114 -4.53 14.56 8.02
C TYR A 114 -3.34 15.47 8.37
N PRO A 115 -2.90 16.33 7.45
CA PRO A 115 -1.91 17.36 7.75
C PRO A 115 -2.34 18.21 8.95
N LYS A 116 -1.38 18.58 9.83
CA LYS A 116 -1.64 19.50 10.95
C LYS A 116 -1.95 20.93 10.48
N SER A 117 -1.33 21.38 9.40
CA SER A 117 -1.63 22.64 8.74
C SER A 117 -2.91 22.52 7.91
N ASN A 118 -3.70 23.60 7.81
CA ASN A 118 -5.01 23.65 7.13
C ASN A 118 -5.06 22.77 5.88
N SER A 119 -5.96 21.79 5.91
CA SER A 119 -6.21 20.85 4.81
C SER A 119 -7.41 21.32 4.02
N THR A 120 -7.19 21.81 2.81
CA THR A 120 -8.21 21.88 1.74
C THR A 120 -8.13 20.64 0.85
N ALA A 121 -7.61 19.53 1.38
CA ALA A 121 -7.25 18.37 0.57
C ALA A 121 -8.52 17.75 -0.04
N SER A 122 -8.64 17.82 -1.36
CA SER A 122 -9.58 17.03 -2.16
C SER A 122 -9.02 15.65 -2.53
N THR A 123 -7.72 15.47 -2.30
CA THR A 123 -6.94 14.27 -2.61
C THR A 123 -6.52 13.53 -1.35
N ILE A 124 -6.71 12.21 -1.34
CA ILE A 124 -6.13 11.30 -0.36
C ILE A 124 -5.23 10.26 -1.03
N GLN A 125 -4.14 9.90 -0.37
CA GLN A 125 -3.30 8.78 -0.81
C GLN A 125 -3.72 7.48 -0.10
N PHE A 126 -4.10 6.46 -0.86
CA PHE A 126 -4.51 5.14 -0.38
C PHE A 126 -3.31 4.18 -0.41
N LEU A 127 -2.79 3.82 0.76
CA LEU A 127 -1.49 3.19 0.93
C LEU A 127 -1.64 1.69 1.26
N ILE A 128 -1.08 0.82 0.40
CA ILE A 128 -1.14 -0.64 0.54
C ILE A 128 0.28 -1.20 0.75
N HIS A 129 0.54 -1.81 1.91
CA HIS A 129 1.86 -2.40 2.21
C HIS A 129 2.05 -3.77 1.52
N GLY A 130 3.30 -4.24 1.49
CA GLY A 130 3.68 -5.55 0.98
C GLY A 130 3.64 -6.68 2.02
N ILE A 131 4.04 -7.88 1.59
CA ILE A 131 4.34 -9.02 2.48
C ILE A 131 5.43 -8.62 3.49
N ASN A 132 5.40 -9.24 4.67
CA ASN A 132 6.31 -8.98 5.79
C ASN A 132 6.06 -7.69 6.57
N PHE A 133 5.22 -6.80 6.05
CA PHE A 133 4.87 -5.52 6.66
C PHE A 133 3.40 -5.45 7.08
N ASP A 134 3.09 -4.43 7.88
CA ASP A 134 1.74 -3.88 8.10
C ASP A 134 1.77 -2.37 7.78
N LYS A 135 0.75 -1.59 8.21
CA LYS A 135 0.73 -0.14 7.98
C LYS A 135 1.91 0.64 8.60
N LEU A 136 2.68 0.06 9.53
CA LEU A 136 3.92 0.66 10.07
C LEU A 136 4.93 0.97 8.97
N TYR A 137 4.92 0.23 7.85
CA TYR A 137 5.81 0.48 6.70
C TYR A 137 5.70 1.92 6.16
N TRP A 138 4.53 2.55 6.32
CA TRP A 138 4.31 3.92 5.89
C TRP A 138 4.67 4.98 6.94
N ASP A 139 4.89 4.57 8.19
CA ASP A 139 5.06 5.47 9.34
C ASP A 139 6.27 5.07 10.22
N ILE A 140 7.36 4.68 9.56
CA ILE A 140 8.62 4.27 10.22
C ILE A 140 9.25 5.50 10.90
N SER A 141 9.61 5.39 12.18
CA SER A 141 10.22 6.50 12.91
C SER A 141 11.51 6.98 12.25
N GLY A 142 11.61 8.29 11.99
CA GLY A 142 12.72 8.92 11.25
C GLY A 142 12.65 8.78 9.73
N LEU A 143 11.76 7.93 9.20
CA LEU A 143 11.57 7.65 7.76
C LEU A 143 10.07 7.55 7.41
N SER A 144 9.23 8.37 8.03
CA SER A 144 7.77 8.28 7.84
C SER A 144 7.35 8.93 6.53
N TYR A 145 6.72 8.12 5.67
CA TYR A 145 6.06 8.63 4.47
C TYR A 145 4.81 9.45 4.84
N LEU A 146 4.12 9.09 5.91
CA LEU A 146 2.94 9.86 6.37
C LEU A 146 3.33 11.29 6.74
N ASP A 147 4.51 11.48 7.35
CA ASP A 147 5.03 12.83 7.63
C ASP A 147 5.39 13.59 6.36
N ALA A 148 6.00 12.93 5.37
CA ALA A 148 6.35 13.53 4.09
C ALA A 148 5.09 13.97 3.30
N ALA A 149 4.08 13.10 3.22
CA ALA A 149 2.79 13.39 2.58
C ALA A 149 2.06 14.54 3.30
N ALA A 150 2.04 14.53 4.63
CA ALA A 150 1.42 15.59 5.42
C ALA A 150 2.13 16.94 5.25
N ALA A 151 3.47 16.96 5.17
CA ALA A 151 4.23 18.17 4.90
C ALA A 151 3.95 18.74 3.50
N ALA A 152 3.60 17.88 2.53
CA ALA A 152 3.13 18.26 1.20
C ALA A 152 1.62 18.55 1.14
N GLY A 153 0.90 18.52 2.28
CA GLY A 153 -0.51 18.87 2.34
C GLY A 153 -1.48 17.74 1.97
N HIS A 154 -1.01 16.51 1.80
CA HIS A 154 -1.86 15.36 1.47
C HIS A 154 -2.35 14.62 2.71
N ALA A 155 -3.60 14.18 2.68
CA ALA A 155 -4.09 13.16 3.58
C ALA A 155 -3.66 11.77 3.12
N THR A 156 -3.57 10.83 4.06
CA THR A 156 -3.22 9.43 3.78
C THR A 156 -4.16 8.48 4.49
N PHE A 157 -4.54 7.40 3.82
CA PHE A 157 -5.22 6.25 4.40
C PHE A 157 -4.34 5.02 4.23
N SER A 158 -3.88 4.42 5.33
CA SER A 158 -3.13 3.17 5.35
C SER A 158 -3.89 2.13 6.16
N PHE A 159 -3.67 0.84 5.90
CA PHE A 159 -4.37 -0.23 6.61
C PHE A 159 -3.50 -1.48 6.69
N ASP A 160 -3.78 -2.31 7.69
CA ASP A 160 -3.23 -3.67 7.75
C ASP A 160 -4.08 -4.55 6.84
N ARG A 161 -3.45 -5.18 5.85
CA ARG A 161 -4.09 -6.18 4.99
C ARG A 161 -4.73 -7.30 5.81
N LEU A 162 -5.69 -8.00 5.22
CA LEU A 162 -6.32 -9.16 5.86
C LEU A 162 -5.24 -10.21 6.21
N GLY A 163 -5.29 -10.75 7.43
CA GLY A 163 -4.30 -11.70 7.92
C GLY A 163 -2.97 -11.08 8.35
N THR A 164 -2.92 -9.75 8.57
CA THR A 164 -1.73 -9.04 9.07
C THR A 164 -2.08 -8.04 10.16
N GLY A 165 -1.09 -7.68 10.98
CA GLY A 165 -1.20 -6.59 11.95
C GLY A 165 -2.36 -6.79 12.94
N ALA A 166 -3.23 -5.80 13.05
CA ALA A 166 -4.40 -5.84 13.91
C ALA A 166 -5.72 -6.10 13.14
N SER A 167 -5.65 -6.37 11.83
CA SER A 167 -6.81 -6.81 11.05
C SER A 167 -7.21 -8.24 11.41
N ASP A 168 -8.39 -8.68 10.97
CA ASP A 168 -8.83 -10.06 11.16
C ASP A 168 -7.86 -11.07 10.51
N HIS A 169 -7.69 -12.23 11.15
CA HIS A 169 -6.87 -13.34 10.69
C HIS A 169 -7.73 -14.59 10.44
N PRO A 170 -8.56 -14.62 9.37
CA PRO A 170 -9.43 -15.76 9.06
C PRO A 170 -8.64 -16.93 8.46
N ASP A 171 -9.32 -17.89 7.83
CA ASP A 171 -8.67 -19.06 7.22
C ASP A 171 -7.55 -18.64 6.24
N PRO A 172 -6.29 -19.07 6.46
CA PRO A 172 -5.15 -18.62 5.68
C PRO A 172 -5.06 -19.22 4.27
N ILE A 173 -5.89 -20.20 3.95
CA ILE A 173 -5.83 -20.91 2.67
C ILE A 173 -7.02 -20.51 1.81
N GLN A 174 -8.24 -20.62 2.33
CA GLN A 174 -9.46 -20.42 1.56
C GLN A 174 -9.93 -18.96 1.55
N VAL A 175 -9.68 -18.20 2.63
CA VAL A 175 -10.20 -16.84 2.78
C VAL A 175 -9.14 -15.79 2.43
N VAL A 176 -7.99 -15.82 3.10
CA VAL A 176 -6.91 -14.84 2.86
C VAL A 176 -6.19 -15.18 1.55
N GLN A 177 -6.67 -14.57 0.46
CA GLN A 177 -6.12 -14.70 -0.89
C GLN A 177 -6.18 -13.36 -1.61
N SER A 178 -5.37 -13.23 -2.66
CA SER A 178 -5.22 -12.01 -3.43
C SER A 178 -6.53 -11.42 -3.96
N ALA A 179 -7.45 -12.25 -4.45
CA ALA A 179 -8.72 -11.79 -5.01
C ALA A 179 -9.63 -11.11 -3.96
N LEU A 180 -9.80 -11.72 -2.79
CA LEU A 180 -10.55 -11.10 -1.69
C LEU A 180 -9.88 -9.82 -1.18
N GLN A 181 -8.54 -9.77 -1.16
CA GLN A 181 -7.83 -8.58 -0.72
C GLN A 181 -7.98 -7.39 -1.68
N VAL A 182 -8.02 -7.63 -3.00
CA VAL A 182 -8.39 -6.60 -4.00
C VAL A 182 -9.80 -6.09 -3.72
N GLU A 183 -10.76 -6.98 -3.44
CA GLU A 183 -12.13 -6.57 -3.14
C GLU A 183 -12.22 -5.76 -1.84
N ILE A 184 -11.50 -6.15 -0.79
CA ILE A 184 -11.44 -5.37 0.46
C ILE A 184 -10.88 -3.97 0.19
N ALA A 185 -9.83 -3.85 -0.62
CA ALA A 185 -9.26 -2.56 -0.99
C ALA A 185 -10.26 -1.71 -1.79
N HIS A 186 -10.98 -2.31 -2.75
CA HIS A 186 -12.06 -1.64 -3.49
C HIS A 186 -13.12 -1.08 -2.53
N GLN A 187 -13.62 -1.89 -1.59
CA GLN A 187 -14.65 -1.47 -0.65
C GLN A 187 -14.18 -0.36 0.31
N LEU A 188 -12.89 -0.37 0.71
CA LEU A 188 -12.30 0.73 1.47
C LEU A 188 -12.24 2.03 0.65
N ILE A 189 -11.84 1.95 -0.63
CA ILE A 189 -11.84 3.09 -1.55
C ILE A 189 -13.26 3.66 -1.73
N GLN A 190 -14.26 2.80 -1.93
CA GLN A 190 -15.67 3.23 -2.01
C GLN A 190 -16.15 3.87 -0.70
N SER A 191 -15.69 3.38 0.44
CA SER A 191 -15.98 3.98 1.74
C SER A 191 -15.34 5.36 1.92
N LEU A 192 -14.16 5.61 1.33
CA LEU A 192 -13.52 6.92 1.27
C LEU A 192 -14.25 7.88 0.31
N ARG A 193 -14.62 7.42 -0.89
CA ARG A 193 -15.38 8.26 -1.86
C ARG A 193 -16.72 8.70 -1.31
N SER A 194 -17.42 7.81 -0.62
CA SER A 194 -18.73 8.10 -0.01
C SER A 194 -18.66 8.86 1.32
N GLY A 195 -17.48 9.00 1.94
CA GLY A 195 -17.35 9.55 3.30
C GLY A 195 -18.00 8.66 4.37
N ALA A 196 -18.15 7.36 4.09
CA ALA A 196 -18.57 6.37 5.08
C ALA A 196 -17.50 6.16 6.15
N VAL A 197 -16.23 6.28 5.77
CA VAL A 197 -15.06 6.29 6.67
C VAL A 197 -14.50 7.70 6.74
N GLY A 198 -14.19 8.19 7.94
CA GLY A 198 -13.60 9.51 8.14
C GLY A 198 -14.57 10.69 8.00
N GLY A 199 -15.79 10.47 7.49
CA GLY A 199 -16.82 11.51 7.33
C GLY A 199 -16.57 12.51 6.19
N VAL A 200 -15.47 12.36 5.45
CA VAL A 200 -15.07 13.19 4.32
C VAL A 200 -15.18 12.39 3.03
N SER A 201 -15.91 12.91 2.05
CA SER A 201 -15.99 12.33 0.71
C SER A 201 -14.81 12.81 -0.13
N TRP A 202 -13.92 11.88 -0.47
CA TRP A 202 -12.72 12.18 -1.26
C TRP A 202 -13.02 12.19 -2.76
N GLN A 203 -12.61 13.27 -3.43
CA GLN A 203 -12.80 13.40 -4.88
C GLN A 203 -11.71 12.65 -5.63
N ASN A 204 -10.46 12.84 -5.22
CA ASN A 204 -9.30 12.21 -5.82
C ASN A 204 -8.67 11.21 -4.85
N ILE A 205 -8.35 10.02 -5.35
CA ILE A 205 -7.67 8.96 -4.60
C ILE A 205 -6.46 8.50 -5.40
N VAL A 206 -5.27 8.72 -4.86
CA VAL A 206 -4.01 8.21 -5.42
C VAL A 206 -3.68 6.88 -4.74
N GLY A 207 -3.64 5.78 -5.50
CA GLY A 207 -3.23 4.48 -4.96
C GLY A 207 -1.72 4.36 -4.91
N VAL A 208 -1.17 4.03 -3.74
CA VAL A 208 0.26 3.80 -3.54
C VAL A 208 0.46 2.40 -2.97
N GLY A 209 0.95 1.49 -3.80
CA GLY A 209 1.25 0.13 -3.41
C GLY A 209 2.74 -0.06 -3.17
N HIS A 210 3.11 -0.93 -2.22
CA HIS A 210 4.46 -1.49 -2.10
C HIS A 210 4.45 -2.99 -2.33
N SER A 211 5.31 -3.50 -3.21
CA SER A 211 5.50 -4.93 -3.43
C SER A 211 4.17 -5.64 -3.72
N TYR A 212 3.72 -6.55 -2.85
CA TYR A 212 2.41 -7.18 -2.97
C TYR A 212 1.26 -6.16 -2.97
N GLY A 213 1.37 -5.03 -2.27
CA GLY A 213 0.45 -3.91 -2.38
C GLY A 213 0.42 -3.31 -3.79
N SER A 214 1.54 -3.25 -4.50
CA SER A 214 1.59 -2.86 -5.92
C SER A 214 0.86 -3.87 -6.81
N ILE A 215 0.99 -5.16 -6.53
CA ILE A 215 0.20 -6.21 -7.20
C ILE A 215 -1.30 -6.00 -6.96
N GLN A 216 -1.71 -5.67 -5.73
CA GLN A 216 -3.11 -5.34 -5.43
C GLN A 216 -3.56 -4.08 -6.19
N SER A 217 -2.73 -3.05 -6.29
CA SER A 217 -3.02 -1.83 -7.06
C SER A 217 -3.20 -2.10 -8.56
N VAL A 218 -2.41 -3.01 -9.14
CA VAL A 218 -2.62 -3.48 -10.53
C VAL A 218 -3.97 -4.19 -10.66
N GLY A 219 -4.30 -5.09 -9.72
CA GLY A 219 -5.59 -5.78 -9.68
C GLY A 219 -6.78 -4.83 -9.57
N LEU A 220 -6.68 -3.81 -8.70
CA LEU A 220 -7.65 -2.74 -8.57
C LEU A 220 -7.82 -1.98 -9.88
N ALA A 221 -6.71 -1.58 -10.53
CA ALA A 221 -6.78 -0.83 -11.78
C ALA A 221 -7.40 -1.65 -12.92
N ALA A 222 -7.17 -2.96 -12.94
CA ALA A 222 -7.74 -3.85 -13.94
C ALA A 222 -9.22 -4.14 -13.72
N GLN A 223 -9.64 -4.37 -12.48
CA GLN A 223 -11.03 -4.73 -12.14
C GLN A 223 -11.93 -3.51 -11.96
N TYR A 224 -11.38 -2.44 -11.38
CA TYR A 224 -12.07 -1.22 -10.97
C TYR A 224 -11.29 0.02 -11.44
N PRO A 225 -11.15 0.26 -12.76
CA PRO A 225 -10.30 1.33 -13.31
C PRO A 225 -10.67 2.76 -12.90
N LYS A 226 -11.83 2.96 -12.25
CA LYS A 226 -12.32 4.26 -11.75
C LYS A 226 -12.11 4.45 -10.24
N ASP A 227 -11.58 3.45 -9.55
CA ASP A 227 -11.34 3.54 -8.11
C ASP A 227 -10.26 4.55 -7.78
N LEU A 228 -9.23 4.65 -8.64
CA LEU A 228 -8.03 5.45 -8.43
C LEU A 228 -7.89 6.48 -9.55
N ASP A 229 -7.41 7.66 -9.18
CA ASP A 229 -7.18 8.77 -10.11
C ASP A 229 -5.72 8.81 -10.60
N ALA A 230 -4.80 8.29 -9.80
CA ALA A 230 -3.40 8.01 -10.17
C ALA A 230 -2.87 6.81 -9.38
N ILE A 231 -1.80 6.19 -9.88
CA ILE A 231 -1.18 5.01 -9.25
C ILE A 231 0.33 5.23 -9.09
N ILE A 232 0.85 4.85 -7.93
CA ILE A 232 2.28 4.69 -7.67
C ILE A 232 2.52 3.23 -7.28
N LEU A 233 3.35 2.53 -8.05
CA LEU A 233 3.79 1.17 -7.75
C LEU A 233 5.22 1.22 -7.22
N GLN A 234 5.39 0.92 -5.94
CA GLN A 234 6.68 0.88 -5.27
C GLN A 234 7.22 -0.56 -5.22
N GLY A 235 8.49 -0.77 -5.57
CA GLY A 235 9.14 -2.09 -5.50
C GLY A 235 8.41 -3.14 -6.34
N PHE A 236 8.16 -2.85 -7.61
CA PHE A 236 7.45 -3.73 -8.52
C PHE A 236 7.99 -3.62 -9.95
N THR A 237 8.27 -4.77 -10.56
CA THR A 237 8.49 -4.93 -12.00
C THR A 237 7.85 -6.23 -12.48
N LEU A 238 7.93 -6.48 -13.78
CA LEU A 238 7.52 -7.75 -14.37
C LEU A 238 8.57 -8.86 -14.19
N ASP A 239 9.78 -8.55 -13.73
CA ASP A 239 10.84 -9.53 -13.50
C ASP A 239 10.74 -10.12 -12.09
N GLY A 240 10.04 -11.25 -11.98
CA GLY A 240 9.93 -12.05 -10.76
C GLY A 240 10.93 -13.21 -10.67
N SER A 241 12.02 -13.21 -11.45
CA SER A 241 12.98 -14.33 -11.51
C SER A 241 13.63 -14.68 -10.18
N SER A 242 13.75 -13.71 -9.26
CA SER A 242 14.32 -13.89 -7.93
C SER A 242 13.30 -14.24 -6.84
N VAL A 243 12.02 -14.41 -7.18
CA VAL A 243 10.99 -14.86 -6.23
C VAL A 243 11.34 -16.21 -5.58
N PRO A 244 11.79 -17.26 -6.31
CA PRO A 244 12.19 -18.51 -5.67
C PRO A 244 13.35 -18.33 -4.68
N ALA A 245 14.36 -17.55 -5.04
CA ALA A 245 15.51 -17.25 -4.17
C ALA A 245 15.08 -16.43 -2.94
N THR A 246 14.13 -15.51 -3.11
CA THR A 246 13.51 -14.73 -2.03
C THR A 246 12.80 -15.64 -1.05
N ILE A 247 11.96 -16.56 -1.54
CA ILE A 247 11.25 -17.50 -0.66
C ILE A 247 12.24 -18.44 0.04
N ALA A 248 13.27 -18.91 -0.64
CA ALA A 248 14.34 -19.68 0.00
C ALA A 248 15.04 -18.87 1.12
N ALA A 249 15.34 -17.59 0.88
CA ALA A 249 15.95 -16.69 1.86
C ALA A 249 15.03 -16.37 3.04
N PHE A 250 13.72 -16.23 2.80
CA PHE A 250 12.73 -16.06 3.87
C PHE A 250 12.76 -17.22 4.86
N ASN A 251 13.04 -18.44 4.36
CA ASN A 251 12.92 -19.68 5.11
C ASN A 251 11.55 -19.74 5.83
N PRO A 252 10.43 -19.79 5.09
CA PRO A 252 9.09 -19.59 5.64
C PRO A 252 8.85 -20.53 6.82
N THR A 253 8.52 -19.92 7.96
CA THR A 253 8.27 -20.66 9.19
C THR A 253 6.84 -20.42 9.63
N ILE A 254 6.19 -21.47 10.14
CA ILE A 254 4.86 -21.38 10.75
C ILE A 254 4.90 -20.28 11.81
N ALA A 255 4.03 -19.27 11.64
CA ALA A 255 4.06 -18.05 12.45
C ALA A 255 3.97 -18.35 13.95
N SER A 256 3.07 -19.25 14.34
CA SER A 256 2.85 -19.68 15.73
C SER A 256 4.04 -20.42 16.35
N GLN A 257 4.97 -20.94 15.53
CA GLN A 257 6.20 -21.58 16.00
C GLN A 257 7.37 -20.61 16.06
N ASN A 258 7.44 -19.65 15.13
CA ASN A 258 8.51 -18.65 15.09
C ASN A 258 8.38 -17.61 16.23
N ASP A 259 7.17 -17.08 16.44
CA ASP A 259 6.87 -16.17 17.55
C ASP A 259 5.53 -16.58 18.20
N PRO A 260 5.57 -17.52 19.17
CA PRO A 260 4.37 -17.98 19.86
C PRO A 260 3.66 -16.86 20.65
N THR A 261 4.36 -15.80 21.03
CA THR A 261 3.78 -14.69 21.80
C THR A 261 2.87 -13.85 20.91
N ARG A 262 3.31 -13.55 19.68
CA ARG A 262 2.55 -12.74 18.73
C ARG A 262 1.53 -13.55 17.94
N PHE A 263 1.86 -14.80 17.61
CA PHE A 263 1.13 -15.58 16.61
C PHE A 263 0.66 -16.95 17.11
N GLY A 264 0.81 -17.28 18.40
CA GLY A 264 0.52 -18.63 18.93
C GLY A 264 -0.91 -19.13 18.71
N PHE A 265 -1.86 -18.24 18.46
CA PHE A 265 -3.26 -18.56 18.16
C PHE A 265 -3.56 -18.74 16.66
N LEU A 266 -2.61 -18.43 15.78
CA LEU A 266 -2.81 -18.51 14.33
C LEU A 266 -2.68 -19.95 13.81
N PRO A 267 -3.54 -20.37 12.86
CA PRO A 267 -3.38 -21.64 12.14
C PRO A 267 -2.03 -21.72 11.42
N SER A 268 -1.53 -22.94 11.21
CA SER A 268 -0.20 -23.17 10.60
C SER A 268 -0.08 -22.75 9.14
N GLY A 269 -1.17 -22.42 8.43
CA GLY A 269 -1.11 -21.78 7.11
C GLY A 269 -0.64 -20.32 7.14
N TYR A 270 -0.52 -19.70 8.31
CA TYR A 270 0.17 -18.42 8.50
C TYR A 270 1.68 -18.67 8.62
N GLN A 271 2.45 -17.96 7.80
CA GLN A 271 3.90 -18.05 7.68
C GLN A 271 4.53 -16.70 7.95
N VAL A 272 5.80 -16.71 8.39
CA VAL A 272 6.63 -15.51 8.58
C VAL A 272 8.03 -15.76 8.03
N VAL A 273 8.77 -14.67 7.79
CA VAL A 273 10.22 -14.73 7.54
C VAL A 273 10.92 -15.18 8.82
N ASN A 274 11.72 -16.25 8.74
CA ASN A 274 12.27 -16.89 9.95
C ASN A 274 13.24 -15.99 10.73
N SER A 275 14.08 -15.23 10.03
CA SER A 275 15.21 -14.52 10.65
C SER A 275 15.48 -13.16 10.03
N ALA A 276 16.11 -12.28 10.80
CA ALA A 276 16.59 -10.99 10.34
C ALA A 276 17.47 -11.09 9.09
N VAL A 277 18.32 -12.12 8.98
CA VAL A 277 19.16 -12.31 7.78
C VAL A 277 18.31 -12.56 6.54
N GLY A 278 17.24 -13.35 6.65
CA GLY A 278 16.28 -13.56 5.56
C GLY A 278 15.60 -12.27 5.14
N ASP A 279 15.19 -11.45 6.12
CA ASP A 279 14.64 -10.12 5.87
C ASP A 279 15.65 -9.21 5.18
N GLN A 280 16.90 -9.18 5.65
CA GLN A 280 17.95 -8.38 5.03
C GLN A 280 18.19 -8.79 3.58
N THR A 281 18.33 -10.09 3.31
CA THR A 281 18.58 -10.63 1.97
C THR A 281 17.51 -10.19 0.99
N ALA A 282 16.24 -10.26 1.38
CA ALA A 282 15.13 -9.96 0.48
C ALA A 282 14.85 -8.46 0.36
N PHE A 283 14.90 -7.72 1.47
CA PHE A 283 14.35 -6.37 1.53
C PHE A 283 15.41 -5.26 1.53
N TYR A 284 16.63 -5.50 2.04
CA TYR A 284 17.54 -4.42 2.43
C TYR A 284 18.86 -4.39 1.65
N ARG A 285 19.36 -3.17 1.39
CA ARG A 285 20.65 -2.92 0.75
C ARG A 285 21.61 -2.21 1.70
N TYR A 286 22.66 -2.90 2.12
CA TYR A 286 23.74 -2.31 2.93
C TYR A 286 24.61 -1.37 2.07
N PRO A 287 25.10 -0.21 2.60
CA PRO A 287 24.95 0.32 3.96
C PRO A 287 23.75 1.26 4.15
N ASN A 288 22.76 1.25 3.26
CA ASN A 288 21.73 2.29 3.17
C ASN A 288 20.52 2.03 4.08
N PHE A 289 20.72 1.40 5.23
CA PHE A 289 19.73 1.27 6.29
C PHE A 289 20.42 1.36 7.65
N LEU A 290 19.72 1.88 8.66
CA LEU A 290 20.25 1.95 10.02
C LEU A 290 20.00 0.60 10.73
N PRO A 291 21.01 0.00 11.38
CA PRO A 291 20.82 -1.26 12.12
C PRO A 291 19.70 -1.20 13.17
N SER A 292 19.51 -0.06 13.83
CA SER A 292 18.43 0.14 14.81
C SER A 292 17.04 0.08 14.18
N THR A 293 16.86 0.73 13.01
CA THR A 293 15.61 0.71 12.27
C THR A 293 15.34 -0.69 11.72
N PHE A 294 16.35 -1.34 11.17
CA PHE A 294 16.25 -2.71 10.67
C PHE A 294 15.84 -3.70 11.77
N ASN A 295 16.54 -3.72 12.92
CA ASN A 295 16.21 -4.61 14.03
C ASN A 295 14.80 -4.35 14.58
N TYR A 296 14.39 -3.07 14.63
CA TYR A 296 13.03 -2.72 15.02
C TYR A 296 12.00 -3.30 14.03
N LEU A 297 12.21 -3.16 12.72
CA LEU A 297 11.28 -3.66 11.72
C LEU A 297 11.24 -5.19 11.65
N ASP A 298 12.37 -5.90 11.75
CA ASP A 298 12.38 -7.38 11.85
C ASP A 298 11.59 -7.85 13.10
N SER A 299 11.73 -7.15 14.24
CA SER A 299 10.92 -7.45 15.44
C SER A 299 9.41 -7.21 15.25
N LYS A 300 9.03 -6.46 14.21
CA LYS A 300 7.65 -6.13 13.83
C LYS A 300 7.17 -6.84 12.57
N LYS A 301 7.99 -7.71 11.98
CA LYS A 301 7.63 -8.45 10.76
C LYS A 301 6.29 -9.15 10.88
N GLN A 302 5.55 -9.19 9.78
CA GLN A 302 4.17 -9.63 9.74
C GLN A 302 4.01 -10.92 8.96
N THR A 303 2.88 -11.57 9.19
CA THR A 303 2.51 -12.81 8.52
C THR A 303 2.21 -12.61 7.04
N PHE A 304 2.37 -13.69 6.28
CA PHE A 304 1.67 -13.93 5.03
C PHE A 304 1.03 -15.31 5.09
N THR A 305 0.09 -15.60 4.19
CA THR A 305 -0.64 -16.87 4.21
C THR A 305 -0.26 -17.74 3.01
N LEU A 306 -0.46 -19.05 3.12
CA LEU A 306 -0.34 -19.95 1.97
C LEU A 306 -1.32 -19.57 0.85
N GLY A 307 -2.50 -19.06 1.19
CA GLY A 307 -3.46 -18.51 0.22
C GLY A 307 -2.91 -17.30 -0.54
N ASP A 308 -2.31 -16.33 0.17
CA ASP A 308 -1.63 -15.18 -0.43
C ASP A 308 -0.49 -15.64 -1.36
N PHE A 309 0.33 -16.60 -0.91
CA PHE A 309 1.45 -17.13 -1.69
C PHE A 309 0.99 -17.84 -2.97
N LEU A 310 0.04 -18.78 -2.87
CA LEU A 310 -0.43 -19.57 -3.99
C LEU A 310 -1.27 -18.77 -5.00
N THR A 311 -1.77 -17.60 -4.59
CA THR A 311 -2.56 -16.70 -5.45
C THR A 311 -1.86 -15.37 -5.72
N LEU A 312 -0.56 -15.28 -5.41
CA LEU A 312 0.21 -14.03 -5.38
C LEU A 312 0.05 -13.21 -6.66
N THR A 313 0.20 -13.84 -7.82
CA THR A 313 0.16 -13.19 -9.13
C THR A 313 -1.23 -13.14 -9.74
N GLY A 314 -2.24 -13.73 -9.11
CA GLY A 314 -3.63 -13.77 -9.60
C GLY A 314 -4.20 -12.41 -10.03
N PRO A 315 -3.92 -11.29 -9.31
CA PRO A 315 -4.39 -9.97 -9.70
C PRO A 315 -3.62 -9.30 -10.84
N VAL A 316 -2.45 -9.82 -11.23
CA VAL A 316 -1.60 -9.18 -12.24
C VAL A 316 -2.16 -9.46 -13.63
N THR A 317 -2.86 -8.47 -14.17
CA THR A 317 -3.32 -8.45 -15.55
C THR A 317 -3.25 -7.01 -16.08
N ALA A 318 -3.25 -6.84 -17.39
CA ALA A 318 -3.19 -5.51 -17.99
C ALA A 318 -4.45 -4.71 -17.64
N ALA A 319 -4.25 -3.57 -16.98
CA ALA A 319 -5.28 -2.58 -16.68
C ALA A 319 -5.54 -1.69 -17.91
N ALA A 320 -6.00 -2.30 -19.00
CA ALA A 320 -6.15 -1.66 -20.31
C ALA A 320 -7.14 -0.47 -20.32
N SER A 321 -8.02 -0.37 -19.31
CA SER A 321 -8.99 0.72 -19.16
C SER A 321 -8.60 1.77 -18.13
N PHE A 322 -7.45 1.63 -17.46
CA PHE A 322 -6.97 2.65 -16.54
C PHE A 322 -6.29 3.78 -17.32
N THR A 323 -6.80 5.00 -17.19
CA THR A 323 -6.33 6.18 -17.94
C THR A 323 -5.63 7.23 -17.07
N GLY A 324 -5.56 7.03 -15.75
CA GLY A 324 -4.80 7.91 -14.87
C GLY A 324 -3.29 7.82 -15.14
N PRO A 325 -2.49 8.77 -14.64
CA PRO A 325 -1.05 8.66 -14.71
C PRO A 325 -0.55 7.57 -13.74
N VAL A 326 0.55 6.91 -14.11
CA VAL A 326 1.17 5.84 -13.33
C VAL A 326 2.65 6.14 -13.10
N GLN A 327 3.11 6.03 -11.86
CA GLN A 327 4.53 6.06 -11.52
C GLN A 327 5.01 4.72 -11.00
N ILE A 328 6.19 4.30 -11.45
CA ILE A 328 6.90 3.13 -10.91
C ILE A 328 8.10 3.64 -10.11
N VAL A 329 8.24 3.23 -8.85
CA VAL A 329 9.33 3.67 -7.96
C VAL A 329 10.01 2.45 -7.35
N ASN A 330 11.16 2.07 -7.88
CA ASN A 330 11.87 0.86 -7.46
C ASN A 330 13.19 1.19 -6.79
N GLY A 331 13.63 0.36 -5.86
CA GLY A 331 15.01 0.40 -5.42
C GLY A 331 15.90 -0.05 -6.59
N GLU A 332 16.97 0.67 -6.88
CA GLU A 332 17.92 0.28 -7.94
C GLU A 332 18.46 -1.15 -7.73
N ASN A 333 18.53 -1.59 -6.47
CA ASN A 333 18.99 -2.90 -6.03
C ASN A 333 17.87 -3.75 -5.41
N ASP A 334 16.64 -3.63 -5.90
CA ASP A 334 15.53 -4.50 -5.49
C ASP A 334 15.86 -5.98 -5.81
N PHE A 335 15.97 -6.81 -4.77
CA PHE A 335 16.29 -8.23 -4.93
C PHE A 335 15.09 -9.06 -5.39
N ILE A 336 13.88 -8.73 -4.92
CA ILE A 336 12.69 -9.53 -5.19
C ILE A 336 12.27 -9.35 -6.65
N PHE A 337 12.20 -8.10 -7.09
CA PHE A 337 11.90 -7.73 -8.47
C PHE A 337 13.16 -7.17 -9.12
N CYS A 338 13.67 -7.85 -10.16
CA CYS A 338 14.93 -7.53 -10.88
C CYS A 338 16.26 -8.02 -10.28
N ALA A 339 16.26 -8.97 -9.34
CA ALA A 339 17.48 -9.67 -8.93
C ALA A 339 18.64 -8.75 -8.50
N SER A 340 18.34 -7.63 -7.81
CA SER A 340 19.26 -6.58 -7.35
C SER A 340 19.83 -5.65 -8.43
N ASN A 341 19.29 -5.66 -9.66
CA ASN A 341 19.68 -4.73 -10.72
C ASN A 341 18.50 -4.33 -11.61
N CYS A 342 17.69 -3.38 -11.15
CA CYS A 342 16.52 -2.89 -11.89
C CYS A 342 16.86 -2.06 -13.14
N GLY A 343 18.13 -1.67 -13.32
CA GLY A 343 18.59 -0.91 -14.48
C GLY A 343 19.08 -1.77 -15.64
N TYR A 344 19.11 -3.11 -15.48
CA TYR A 344 19.64 -4.02 -16.48
C TYR A 344 18.54 -4.93 -17.08
N PRO A 345 18.53 -5.17 -18.41
CA PRO A 345 19.37 -4.52 -19.43
C PRO A 345 18.96 -3.06 -19.71
N SER A 346 17.83 -2.64 -19.17
CA SER A 346 17.27 -1.29 -19.20
C SER A 346 16.43 -1.07 -17.93
N ASP A 347 15.87 0.12 -17.72
CA ASP A 347 14.94 0.36 -16.62
C ASP A 347 13.73 -0.59 -16.68
N LEU A 348 13.75 -1.61 -15.82
CA LEU A 348 12.71 -2.64 -15.75
C LEU A 348 11.41 -2.11 -15.14
N GLY A 349 11.46 -1.00 -14.39
CA GLY A 349 10.28 -0.29 -13.93
C GLY A 349 9.54 0.37 -15.09
N ALA A 350 10.25 1.01 -16.01
CA ALA A 350 9.65 1.63 -17.20
C ALA A 350 8.87 0.62 -18.06
N ALA A 351 9.36 -0.63 -18.14
CA ALA A 351 8.73 -1.71 -18.91
C ALA A 351 7.33 -2.11 -18.39
N VAL A 352 7.00 -1.80 -17.13
CA VAL A 352 5.67 -2.06 -16.55
C VAL A 352 4.58 -1.25 -17.25
N LEU A 353 4.88 0.00 -17.63
CA LEU A 353 3.89 0.92 -18.17
C LEU A 353 3.24 0.41 -19.47
N PRO A 354 3.98 0.13 -20.56
CA PRO A 354 3.35 -0.36 -21.79
C PRO A 354 2.72 -1.75 -21.66
N ALA A 355 3.20 -2.57 -20.71
CA ALA A 355 2.73 -3.94 -20.54
C ALA A 355 1.45 -4.04 -19.71
N LEU A 356 1.35 -3.29 -18.61
CA LEU A 356 0.22 -3.36 -17.68
C LEU A 356 -0.70 -2.15 -17.75
N PHE A 357 -0.24 -1.00 -18.22
CA PHE A 357 -1.03 0.23 -18.28
C PHE A 357 -0.95 0.90 -19.66
N PRO A 358 -1.36 0.20 -20.73
CA PRO A 358 -1.19 0.69 -22.11
C PRO A 358 -1.97 1.98 -22.41
N ALA A 359 -2.96 2.33 -21.58
CA ALA A 359 -3.77 3.54 -21.70
C ALA A 359 -3.45 4.63 -20.67
N ALA A 360 -2.39 4.47 -19.86
CA ALA A 360 -2.03 5.45 -18.84
C ALA A 360 -1.73 6.83 -19.44
N ALA A 361 -2.09 7.89 -18.70
CA ALA A 361 -1.91 9.26 -19.15
C ALA A 361 -0.43 9.60 -19.41
N ALA A 362 -0.23 10.59 -20.29
CA ALA A 362 1.06 11.24 -20.46
C ALA A 362 1.56 11.79 -19.11
N GLY A 363 2.87 11.68 -18.87
CA GLY A 363 3.49 11.98 -17.57
C GLY A 363 3.70 10.74 -16.68
N SER A 364 3.19 9.58 -17.08
CA SER A 364 3.56 8.29 -16.48
C SER A 364 5.06 8.04 -16.62
N ARG A 365 5.72 7.62 -15.54
CA ARG A 365 7.19 7.60 -15.46
C ARG A 365 7.72 6.54 -14.49
N SER A 366 8.98 6.16 -14.63
CA SER A 366 9.70 5.32 -13.68
C SER A 366 10.78 6.12 -12.95
N TYR A 367 11.14 5.66 -11.76
CA TYR A 367 12.29 6.15 -11.00
C TYR A 367 12.97 5.01 -10.24
N LEU A 368 14.28 4.90 -10.41
CA LEU A 368 15.13 3.99 -9.64
C LEU A 368 15.78 4.78 -8.49
N VAL A 369 15.48 4.38 -7.25
CA VAL A 369 16.02 4.98 -6.03
C VAL A 369 17.46 4.44 -5.85
N PRO A 370 18.50 5.27 -5.97
CA PRO A 370 19.88 4.77 -5.99
C PRO A 370 20.27 4.05 -4.70
N GLY A 371 21.00 2.95 -4.81
CA GLY A 371 21.52 2.19 -3.66
C GLY A 371 20.44 1.61 -2.74
N THR A 372 19.21 1.43 -3.21
CA THR A 372 18.06 1.05 -2.38
C THR A 372 17.59 -0.36 -2.73
N GLY A 373 17.26 -1.16 -1.72
CA GLY A 373 16.66 -2.49 -1.89
C GLY A 373 15.13 -2.44 -2.07
N HIS A 374 14.48 -3.58 -1.89
CA HIS A 374 13.04 -3.74 -2.09
C HIS A 374 12.19 -3.03 -1.02
N GLY A 375 12.63 -3.02 0.24
CA GLY A 375 11.97 -2.32 1.36
C GLY A 375 12.29 -0.83 1.37
N ILE A 376 11.91 -0.11 0.32
CA ILE A 376 12.38 1.26 0.05
C ILE A 376 12.17 2.21 1.25
N ASN A 377 11.01 2.18 1.93
CA ASN A 377 10.76 3.06 3.07
C ASN A 377 11.66 2.78 4.29
N ALA A 378 12.26 1.59 4.35
CA ALA A 378 13.14 1.17 5.43
C ALA A 378 14.62 1.56 5.19
N HIS A 379 14.92 2.25 4.08
CA HIS A 379 16.26 2.73 3.75
C HIS A 379 16.45 4.20 4.10
N THR A 380 17.69 4.61 4.38
CA THR A 380 18.07 6.02 4.58
C THR A 380 17.88 6.87 3.32
N THR A 381 17.75 6.24 2.16
CA THR A 381 17.45 6.85 0.87
C THR A 381 15.96 7.08 0.62
N ALA A 382 15.06 6.62 1.50
CA ALA A 382 13.60 6.78 1.36
C ALA A 382 13.14 8.22 1.05
N PRO A 383 13.74 9.30 1.65
CA PRO A 383 13.37 10.66 1.29
C PRO A 383 13.52 11.00 -0.21
N LYS A 384 14.43 10.35 -0.93
CA LYS A 384 14.56 10.51 -2.39
C LYS A 384 13.36 9.93 -3.13
N ALA A 385 12.88 8.75 -2.70
CA ALA A 385 11.67 8.14 -3.23
C ALA A 385 10.46 9.04 -2.96
N TYR A 386 10.33 9.55 -1.73
CA TYR A 386 9.21 10.41 -1.32
C TYR A 386 9.12 11.68 -2.15
N ALA A 387 10.26 12.34 -2.39
CA ALA A 387 10.30 13.52 -3.24
C ALA A 387 9.79 13.22 -4.67
N GLN A 388 10.14 12.07 -5.24
CA GLN A 388 9.69 11.68 -6.58
C GLN A 388 8.21 11.30 -6.64
N MET A 389 7.70 10.66 -5.59
CA MET A 389 6.28 10.31 -5.43
C MET A 389 5.41 11.55 -5.30
N LEU A 390 5.78 12.47 -4.40
CA LEU A 390 5.02 13.69 -4.15
C LEU A 390 5.08 14.64 -5.36
N SER A 391 6.25 14.77 -6.00
CA SER A 391 6.38 15.53 -7.26
C SER A 391 5.50 14.95 -8.37
N PHE A 392 5.33 13.64 -8.42
CA PHE A 392 4.46 13.00 -9.41
C PHE A 392 3.00 13.34 -9.17
N ILE A 393 2.55 13.21 -7.92
CA ILE A 393 1.18 13.54 -7.50
C ILE A 393 0.86 15.01 -7.84
N GLU A 394 1.75 15.94 -7.47
CA GLU A 394 1.59 17.36 -7.79
C GLU A 394 1.53 17.60 -9.31
N SER A 395 2.42 16.96 -10.08
CA SER A 395 2.44 17.11 -11.56
C SER A 395 1.20 16.52 -12.25
N ALA A 396 0.53 15.57 -11.59
CA ALA A 396 -0.73 14.99 -12.04
C ALA A 396 -1.95 15.85 -11.67
N GLY A 397 -1.75 16.95 -10.92
CA GLY A 397 -2.79 17.90 -10.54
C GLY A 397 -3.55 17.52 -9.26
N PHE A 398 -2.94 16.71 -8.39
CA PHE A 398 -3.56 16.17 -7.18
C PHE A 398 -2.96 16.69 -5.88
#